data_AF-A0A7C3GH68-F1
#
_entry.id   AF-A0A7C3GH68-F1
#
_cell.length_a   1.000
_cell.length_b   1.000
_cell.length_c   1.000
_cell.angle_alpha   90.00
_cell.angle_beta   90.00
_cell.angle_gamma   90.00
#
_symmetry.space_group_name_H-M   'P 1'
#
loop_
_entity.id
_entity.type
_entity.pdbx_description
1 polymer ?
#
loop_
_entity_poly.entity_id
_entity_poly.type
_entity_poly.pdbx_seq_one_letter_code
_entity_poly.pdbx_strand_id
1 'polypeptide(L)'
;MHILWVGIDMAGASFDASIWNSLQAQSDYLGKETNELSGFTWLQEKIEQRQQRGQSVRIVLEATGGYEKKLIAFAYAQAWEVCLPNPKLVRDFTRGEGKRNKTDRDDANGLAAYGAKKNPLPQRELAAEIAELDDLQTRKIQLEKQLQAERTRLTQWQQRPHPSATAVESTLNTVEYLEKEIARIEAAIKALLTQHSNHNAMIRRLKTIPGVGNKISLPLLLILHRYKVRAKGGGTAKGLVAYCGLDPKRFDSGTSIRHRPTISKMGDRRMRHYLFMGALGGVRGKNALRHFYCRLVERGKAKKLALVAAARKILVWAFAIFTTETDFDPSKHPIPQIAS
;
A
#
# COMPACT_ATOMS: atom_id res chain seq x y z
N MET A 1 12.31 -24.79 -12.51
CA MET A 1 11.43 -23.95 -13.36
C MET A 1 12.25 -22.78 -13.88
N HIS A 2 12.49 -22.72 -15.18
CA HIS A 2 13.10 -21.53 -15.79
C HIS A 2 12.04 -20.43 -15.88
N ILE A 3 12.42 -19.20 -15.59
CA ILE A 3 11.53 -18.03 -15.64
C ILE A 3 11.98 -17.14 -16.80
N LEU A 4 11.04 -16.69 -17.63
CA LEU A 4 11.26 -15.63 -18.58
C LEU A 4 10.89 -14.30 -17.92
N TRP A 5 11.87 -13.46 -17.65
CA TRP A 5 11.64 -12.15 -17.03
C TRP A 5 11.38 -11.11 -18.11
N VAL A 6 10.25 -10.42 -17.99
CA VAL A 6 9.84 -9.35 -18.90
C VAL A 6 9.76 -8.07 -18.08
N GLY A 7 10.55 -7.06 -18.42
CA GLY A 7 10.48 -5.73 -17.83
C GLY A 7 9.63 -4.81 -18.69
N ILE A 8 8.68 -4.12 -18.07
CA ILE A 8 7.76 -3.23 -18.80
C ILE A 8 7.68 -1.90 -18.09
N ASP A 9 8.02 -0.83 -18.80
CA ASP A 9 7.82 0.54 -18.34
C ASP A 9 6.53 1.11 -18.94
N MET A 10 5.61 1.55 -18.08
CA MET A 10 4.25 1.95 -18.47
C MET A 10 4.09 3.47 -18.50
N ALA A 11 3.58 3.97 -19.62
CA ALA A 11 3.07 5.33 -19.79
C ALA A 11 1.56 5.33 -20.07
N GLY A 12 0.95 6.53 -20.06
CA GLY A 12 -0.50 6.66 -20.23
C GLY A 12 -1.03 6.08 -21.54
N ALA A 13 -0.34 6.34 -22.65
CA ALA A 13 -0.76 5.91 -24.00
C ALA A 13 0.08 4.76 -24.59
N SER A 14 1.21 4.41 -23.97
CA SER A 14 2.15 3.43 -24.52
C SER A 14 2.93 2.72 -23.42
N PHE A 15 3.67 1.67 -23.78
CA PHE A 15 4.62 1.01 -22.89
C PHE A 15 5.86 0.57 -23.67
N ASP A 16 6.97 0.45 -22.94
CA ASP A 16 8.25 -0.07 -23.43
C ASP A 16 8.50 -1.44 -22.82
N ALA A 17 8.90 -2.42 -23.62
CA ALA A 17 9.08 -3.81 -23.16
C ALA A 17 10.49 -4.34 -23.40
N SER A 18 10.96 -5.19 -22.49
CA SER A 18 12.27 -5.85 -22.58
C SER A 18 12.21 -7.25 -21.97
N ILE A 19 12.99 -8.18 -22.51
CA ILE A 19 13.12 -9.55 -21.99
C ILE A 19 14.53 -9.76 -21.44
N TRP A 20 14.67 -10.44 -20.31
CA TRP A 20 15.98 -10.86 -19.81
C TRP A 20 16.51 -12.05 -20.59
N ASN A 21 17.65 -11.86 -21.24
CA ASN A 21 18.42 -12.90 -21.89
C ASN A 21 19.38 -13.55 -20.89
N SER A 22 19.00 -14.73 -20.41
CA SER A 22 19.81 -15.47 -19.42
C SER A 22 21.17 -15.95 -19.94
N LEU A 23 21.33 -16.13 -21.26
CA LEU A 23 22.59 -16.57 -21.87
C LEU A 23 23.62 -15.44 -21.92
N GLN A 24 23.17 -14.24 -22.25
CA GLN A 24 24.02 -13.06 -22.38
C GLN A 24 24.07 -12.20 -21.10
N ALA A 25 23.30 -12.59 -20.07
CA ALA A 25 23.15 -11.84 -18.83
C ALA A 25 22.82 -10.34 -19.06
N GLN A 26 21.95 -10.06 -20.04
CA GLN A 26 21.52 -8.72 -20.40
C GLN A 26 20.03 -8.66 -20.76
N SER A 27 19.48 -7.46 -20.85
CA SER A 27 18.09 -7.24 -21.29
C SER A 27 18.04 -6.95 -22.78
N ASP A 28 17.18 -7.67 -23.50
CA ASP A 28 16.86 -7.47 -24.91
C ASP A 28 15.61 -6.58 -25.01
N TYR A 29 15.79 -5.36 -25.52
CA TYR A 29 14.68 -4.43 -25.73
C TYR A 29 13.81 -4.87 -26.90
N LEU A 30 12.51 -4.97 -26.69
CA LEU A 30 11.55 -5.47 -27.68
C LEU A 30 10.95 -4.37 -28.55
N GLY A 31 10.83 -3.15 -28.01
CA GLY A 31 10.15 -2.03 -28.66
C GLY A 31 9.17 -1.31 -27.73
N LYS A 32 8.47 -0.35 -28.33
CA LYS A 32 7.43 0.48 -27.71
C LYS A 32 6.11 0.25 -28.43
N GLU A 33 5.03 0.07 -27.69
CA GLU A 33 3.69 -0.17 -28.23
C GLU A 33 2.59 0.55 -27.46
N THR A 34 1.34 0.51 -27.96
CA THR A 34 0.18 1.16 -27.34
C THR A 34 -0.25 0.52 -26.02
N ASN A 35 -0.77 1.30 -25.06
CA ASN A 35 -1.38 0.78 -23.83
C ASN A 35 -2.84 0.34 -24.06
N GLU A 36 -3.02 -0.49 -25.09
CA GLU A 36 -4.30 -1.02 -25.53
C GLU A 36 -4.16 -2.51 -25.86
N LEU A 37 -5.29 -3.18 -26.13
CA LEU A 37 -5.31 -4.61 -26.40
C LEU A 37 -4.39 -5.00 -27.57
N SER A 38 -4.29 -4.17 -28.60
CA SER A 38 -3.38 -4.41 -29.73
C SER A 38 -1.91 -4.50 -29.30
N GLY A 39 -1.46 -3.56 -28.45
CA GLY A 39 -0.11 -3.60 -27.88
C GLY A 39 0.10 -4.81 -26.96
N PHE A 40 -0.92 -5.23 -26.21
CA PHE A 40 -0.82 -6.42 -25.35
C PHE A 40 -0.70 -7.71 -26.16
N THR A 41 -1.44 -7.83 -27.27
CA THR A 41 -1.30 -8.95 -28.21
C THR A 41 0.08 -8.96 -28.85
N TRP A 42 0.60 -7.80 -29.26
CA TRP A 42 1.99 -7.70 -29.76
C TRP A 42 3.01 -8.20 -28.71
N LEU A 43 2.82 -7.83 -27.44
CA LEU A 43 3.69 -8.28 -26.36
C LEU A 43 3.63 -9.80 -26.19
N GLN A 44 2.43 -10.38 -26.26
CA GLN A 44 2.22 -11.83 -26.23
C GLN A 44 3.00 -12.52 -27.34
N GLU A 45 2.89 -12.06 -28.58
CA GLU A 45 3.63 -12.62 -29.72
C GLU A 45 5.15 -12.57 -29.49
N LYS A 46 5.68 -11.46 -28.96
CA LYS A 46 7.11 -11.32 -28.64
C LYS A 46 7.56 -12.28 -27.53
N ILE A 47 6.72 -12.48 -26.52
CA ILE A 47 6.99 -13.42 -25.43
C ILE A 47 6.99 -14.85 -25.96
N GLU A 48 5.98 -15.25 -26.74
CA GLU A 48 5.86 -16.59 -27.31
C GLU A 48 7.05 -16.96 -28.21
N GLN A 49 7.58 -15.99 -28.99
CA GLN A 49 8.78 -16.17 -29.81
C GLN A 49 10.06 -16.45 -29.00
N ARG A 50 10.11 -16.06 -27.72
CA ARG A 50 11.29 -16.19 -26.85
C ARG A 50 11.12 -17.21 -25.74
N GLN A 51 9.89 -17.56 -25.41
CA GLN A 51 9.55 -18.47 -24.33
C GLN A 51 9.90 -19.90 -24.70
N GLN A 52 10.68 -20.56 -23.84
CA GLN A 52 11.00 -21.99 -23.99
C GLN A 52 9.86 -22.85 -23.44
N ARG A 53 9.74 -24.08 -23.95
CA ARG A 53 8.71 -25.04 -23.49
C ARG A 53 8.84 -25.28 -21.98
N GLY A 54 7.75 -25.04 -21.24
CA GLY A 54 7.72 -25.20 -19.78
C GLY A 54 8.33 -24.04 -18.98
N GLN A 55 8.75 -22.95 -19.63
CA GLN A 55 9.22 -21.73 -18.98
C GLN A 55 8.03 -20.89 -18.50
N SER A 56 8.03 -20.46 -17.24
CA SER A 56 7.00 -19.56 -16.71
C SER A 56 7.34 -18.10 -17.03
N VAL A 57 6.35 -17.29 -17.38
CA VAL A 57 6.55 -15.86 -17.67
C VAL A 57 6.32 -15.02 -16.40
N ARG A 58 7.27 -14.12 -16.11
CA ARG A 58 7.14 -13.11 -15.05
C ARG A 58 7.33 -11.71 -15.59
N ILE A 59 6.28 -10.92 -15.50
CA ILE A 59 6.30 -9.50 -15.83
C ILE A 59 6.72 -8.69 -14.61
N VAL A 60 7.62 -7.73 -14.78
CA VAL A 60 8.03 -6.75 -13.77
C VAL A 60 7.65 -5.36 -14.25
N LEU A 61 6.81 -4.69 -13.47
CA LEU A 61 6.25 -3.37 -13.76
C LEU A 61 6.49 -2.44 -12.56
N GLU A 62 6.71 -1.16 -12.79
CA GLU A 62 6.51 -0.16 -11.74
C GLU A 62 5.03 0.25 -11.69
N ALA A 63 4.50 0.51 -10.49
CA ALA A 63 3.14 1.02 -10.36
C ALA A 63 3.08 2.52 -10.70
N THR A 64 2.60 2.87 -11.89
CA THR A 64 2.51 4.24 -12.42
C THR A 64 1.07 4.72 -12.52
N GLY A 65 0.47 5.04 -11.37
CA GLY A 65 -0.79 5.77 -11.35
C GLY A 65 -2.01 5.02 -11.89
N GLY A 66 -1.90 3.71 -12.13
CA GLY A 66 -3.01 2.84 -12.56
C GLY A 66 -3.02 2.52 -14.05
N TYR A 67 -2.09 3.05 -14.86
CA TYR A 67 -1.99 2.73 -16.29
C TYR A 67 -1.66 1.26 -16.55
N GLU A 68 -1.01 0.61 -15.59
CA GLU A 68 -0.64 -0.80 -15.62
C GLU A 68 -1.85 -1.75 -15.45
N LYS A 69 -2.98 -1.29 -14.91
CA LYS A 69 -4.11 -2.17 -14.52
C LYS A 69 -4.62 -3.05 -15.67
N LYS A 70 -4.76 -2.48 -16.89
CA LYS A 70 -5.26 -3.23 -18.07
C LYS A 70 -4.29 -4.34 -18.49
N LEU A 71 -3.00 -4.03 -18.53
CA LEU A 71 -1.95 -4.99 -18.86
C LEU A 71 -1.84 -6.10 -17.80
N ILE A 72 -2.00 -5.76 -16.52
CA ILE A 72 -2.01 -6.74 -15.42
C ILE A 72 -3.16 -7.73 -15.58
N ALA A 73 -4.38 -7.24 -15.87
CA ALA A 73 -5.53 -8.09 -16.12
C ALA A 73 -5.30 -9.02 -17.33
N PHE A 74 -4.75 -8.47 -18.43
CA PHE A 74 -4.36 -9.26 -19.60
C PHE A 74 -3.32 -10.34 -19.24
N ALA A 75 -2.27 -9.98 -18.49
CA ALA A 75 -1.22 -10.91 -18.08
C ALA A 75 -1.77 -12.08 -17.25
N TYR A 76 -2.69 -11.82 -16.32
CA TYR A 76 -3.34 -12.89 -15.55
C TYR A 76 -4.20 -13.80 -16.42
N ALA A 77 -4.89 -13.26 -17.43
CA ALA A 77 -5.63 -14.08 -18.40
C ALA A 77 -4.70 -15.02 -19.21
N GLN A 78 -3.44 -14.64 -19.41
CA GLN A 78 -2.40 -15.46 -20.05
C GLN A 78 -1.67 -16.41 -19.07
N ALA A 79 -2.15 -16.53 -17.82
CA ALA A 79 -1.49 -17.26 -16.73
C ALA A 79 -0.05 -16.79 -16.44
N TRP A 80 0.28 -15.54 -16.77
CA TRP A 80 1.57 -14.93 -16.43
C TRP A 80 1.56 -14.42 -14.99
N GLU A 81 2.72 -14.43 -14.35
CA GLU A 81 2.91 -13.90 -13.01
C GLU A 81 3.37 -12.42 -13.09
N VAL A 82 2.74 -11.53 -12.32
CA VAL A 82 3.07 -10.09 -12.32
C VAL A 82 3.80 -9.69 -11.04
N CYS A 83 4.88 -8.92 -11.15
CA CYS A 83 5.66 -8.41 -10.04
C CYS A 83 5.63 -6.87 -10.02
N LEU A 84 5.12 -6.29 -8.93
CA LEU A 84 5.16 -4.84 -8.68
C LEU A 84 6.17 -4.54 -7.54
N PRO A 85 7.48 -4.44 -7.82
CA PRO A 85 8.46 -4.00 -6.84
C PRO A 85 8.24 -2.54 -6.43
N ASN A 86 8.89 -2.14 -5.33
CA ASN A 86 8.91 -0.74 -4.93
C ASN A 86 9.77 0.05 -5.93
N PRO A 87 9.26 1.12 -6.57
CA PRO A 87 10.02 1.92 -7.54
C PRO A 87 11.37 2.40 -7.00
N LYS A 88 11.44 2.70 -5.70
CA LYS A 88 12.71 3.07 -5.06
C LYS A 88 13.74 1.94 -5.10
N LEU A 89 13.33 0.69 -4.88
CA LEU A 89 14.25 -0.46 -4.90
C LEU A 89 14.77 -0.74 -6.30
N VAL A 90 13.91 -0.62 -7.32
CA VAL A 90 14.30 -0.76 -8.72
C VAL A 90 15.29 0.36 -9.08
N ARG A 91 14.97 1.61 -8.76
CA ARG A 91 15.84 2.76 -9.01
C ARG A 91 17.20 2.67 -8.29
N ASP A 92 17.20 2.26 -7.03
CA ASP A 92 18.45 2.10 -6.26
C ASP A 92 19.30 0.96 -6.86
N PHE A 93 18.66 -0.10 -7.40
CA PHE A 93 19.32 -1.18 -8.14
C PHE A 93 19.90 -0.71 -9.48
N THR A 94 19.11 -0.04 -10.32
CA THR A 94 19.57 0.42 -11.65
C THR A 94 20.69 1.45 -11.53
N ARG A 95 20.66 2.30 -10.49
CA ARG A 95 21.76 3.22 -10.17
C ARG A 95 23.03 2.48 -9.75
N GLY A 96 22.90 1.41 -8.97
CA GLY A 96 24.04 0.58 -8.55
C GLY A 96 24.72 -0.15 -9.72
N GLU A 97 23.97 -0.44 -10.78
CA GLU A 97 24.46 -1.05 -12.02
C GLU A 97 25.13 -0.05 -12.97
N GLY A 98 25.28 1.22 -12.59
CA GLY A 98 26.04 2.22 -13.35
C GLY A 98 25.31 2.85 -14.53
N LYS A 99 23.99 2.63 -14.68
CA LYS A 99 23.19 3.29 -15.72
C LYS A 99 23.11 4.81 -15.45
N ARG A 100 23.61 5.62 -16.40
CA ARG A 100 23.67 7.10 -16.28
C ARG A 100 22.54 7.83 -17.01
N ASN A 101 22.00 7.27 -18.08
CA ASN A 101 20.93 7.88 -18.87
C ASN A 101 19.56 7.32 -18.44
N LYS A 102 18.54 8.19 -18.46
CA LYS A 102 17.16 7.87 -18.11
C LYS A 102 16.31 7.89 -19.37
N THR A 103 16.10 6.73 -19.97
CA THR A 103 15.21 6.53 -21.13
C THR A 103 14.19 5.45 -20.82
N ASP A 104 13.01 5.50 -21.45
CA ASP A 104 11.95 4.48 -21.27
C ASP A 104 12.49 3.05 -21.56
N ARG A 105 13.38 2.93 -22.58
CA ARG A 105 14.13 1.69 -22.87
C ARG A 105 15.01 1.25 -21.70
N ASP A 106 15.75 2.16 -21.09
CA ASP A 106 16.63 1.84 -19.96
C ASP A 106 15.86 1.41 -18.72
N ASP A 107 14.67 1.99 -18.51
CA ASP A 107 13.74 1.66 -17.44
C ASP A 107 13.14 0.26 -17.65
N ALA A 108 12.62 -0.05 -18.85
CA ALA A 108 12.15 -1.41 -19.19
C ALA A 108 13.26 -2.47 -19.06
N ASN A 109 14.46 -2.16 -19.57
CA ASN A 109 15.64 -3.02 -19.41
C ASN A 109 16.02 -3.21 -17.94
N GLY A 110 15.93 -2.14 -17.14
CA GLY A 110 16.21 -2.15 -15.71
C GLY A 110 15.24 -3.06 -14.93
N LEU A 111 13.96 -3.03 -15.30
CA LEU A 111 12.92 -3.89 -14.71
C LEU A 111 13.15 -5.37 -15.02
N ALA A 112 13.49 -5.71 -16.26
CA ALA A 112 13.78 -7.09 -16.65
C ALA A 112 14.99 -7.64 -15.87
N ALA A 113 16.07 -6.86 -15.80
CA ALA A 113 17.28 -7.19 -15.06
C ALA A 113 17.01 -7.30 -13.54
N TYR A 114 16.20 -6.38 -12.98
CA TYR A 114 15.78 -6.43 -11.58
C TYR A 114 15.00 -7.72 -11.30
N GLY A 115 14.08 -8.09 -12.18
CA GLY A 115 13.35 -9.36 -12.12
C GLY A 115 14.29 -10.55 -12.00
N ALA A 116 15.21 -10.68 -12.97
CA ALA A 116 16.15 -11.78 -13.03
C ALA A 116 17.10 -11.84 -11.82
N LYS A 117 17.66 -10.71 -11.38
CA LYS A 117 18.66 -10.68 -10.30
C LYS A 117 18.07 -10.65 -8.90
N LYS A 118 16.88 -10.09 -8.70
CA LYS A 118 16.26 -9.93 -7.37
C LYS A 118 15.08 -10.86 -7.12
N ASN A 119 14.56 -11.52 -8.17
CA ASN A 119 13.46 -12.48 -8.10
C ASN A 119 12.30 -11.97 -7.21
N PRO A 120 11.72 -10.79 -7.54
CA PRO A 120 10.63 -10.25 -6.74
C PRO A 120 9.45 -11.21 -6.69
N LEU A 121 8.75 -11.21 -5.55
CA LEU A 121 7.56 -12.03 -5.40
C LEU A 121 6.44 -11.51 -6.31
N PRO A 122 5.75 -12.40 -7.06
CA PRO A 122 4.61 -12.00 -7.85
C PRO A 122 3.45 -11.62 -6.93
N GLN A 123 2.73 -10.60 -7.37
CA GLN A 123 1.44 -10.21 -6.84
C GLN A 123 0.37 -11.20 -7.31
N ARG A 124 -0.70 -11.33 -6.52
CA ARG A 124 -1.94 -11.94 -6.99
C ARG A 124 -3.04 -10.88 -6.99
N GLU A 125 -4.12 -11.18 -7.69
CA GLU A 125 -5.30 -10.35 -7.67
C GLU A 125 -5.97 -10.39 -6.29
N LEU A 126 -6.56 -9.26 -5.90
CA LEU A 126 -7.46 -9.24 -4.75
C LEU A 126 -8.77 -9.92 -5.17
N ALA A 127 -9.50 -10.50 -4.21
CA ALA A 127 -10.88 -10.90 -4.47
C ALA A 127 -11.68 -9.68 -4.97
N ALA A 128 -12.59 -9.89 -5.91
CA ALA A 128 -13.28 -8.79 -6.62
C ALA A 128 -13.93 -7.80 -5.66
N GLU A 129 -14.58 -8.30 -4.62
CA GLU A 129 -15.22 -7.52 -3.57
C GLU A 129 -14.22 -6.69 -2.73
N ILE A 130 -13.00 -7.19 -2.53
CA ILE A 130 -11.93 -6.46 -1.84
C ILE A 130 -11.34 -5.39 -2.76
N ALA A 131 -11.18 -5.68 -4.05
CA ALA A 131 -10.73 -4.71 -5.03
C ALA A 131 -11.72 -3.55 -5.15
N GLU A 132 -13.03 -3.85 -5.19
CA GLU A 132 -14.09 -2.84 -5.22
C GLU A 132 -14.12 -1.99 -3.94
N LEU A 133 -14.02 -2.62 -2.75
CA LEU A 133 -13.88 -1.87 -1.48
C LEU A 133 -12.67 -0.96 -1.48
N ASP A 134 -11.56 -1.38 -2.07
CA ASP A 134 -10.32 -0.61 -2.16
C ASP A 134 -10.46 0.62 -3.08
N ASP A 135 -11.13 0.45 -4.23
CA ASP A 135 -11.44 1.55 -5.15
C ASP A 135 -12.41 2.56 -4.50
N LEU A 136 -13.48 2.11 -3.85
CA LEU A 136 -14.42 2.96 -3.11
C LEU A 136 -13.72 3.71 -1.96
N GLN A 137 -12.90 3.03 -1.16
CA GLN A 137 -12.14 3.64 -0.07
C GLN A 137 -11.13 4.67 -0.60
N THR A 138 -10.50 4.38 -1.74
CA THR A 138 -9.59 5.31 -2.41
C THR A 138 -10.34 6.56 -2.89
N ARG A 139 -11.50 6.39 -3.53
CA ARG A 139 -12.32 7.51 -3.99
C ARG A 139 -12.81 8.38 -2.83
N LYS A 140 -13.28 7.76 -1.74
CA LYS A 140 -13.68 8.48 -0.52
C LYS A 140 -12.55 9.39 -0.01
N ILE A 141 -11.33 8.88 0.09
CA ILE A 141 -10.18 9.66 0.57
C ILE A 141 -9.88 10.85 -0.37
N GLN A 142 -10.03 10.67 -1.68
CA GLN A 142 -9.84 11.76 -2.64
C GLN A 142 -10.90 12.86 -2.45
N LEU A 143 -12.17 12.48 -2.29
CA LEU A 143 -13.27 13.41 -2.03
C LEU A 143 -13.10 14.14 -0.70
N GLU A 144 -12.73 13.44 0.38
CA GLU A 144 -12.46 14.05 1.69
C GLU A 144 -11.32 15.09 1.61
N LYS A 145 -10.29 14.82 0.79
CA LYS A 145 -9.20 15.78 0.55
C LYS A 145 -9.69 17.02 -0.20
N GLN A 146 -10.53 16.85 -1.21
CA GLN A 146 -11.13 17.97 -1.94
C GLN A 146 -12.04 18.80 -1.02
N LEU A 147 -12.90 18.14 -0.24
CA LEU A 147 -13.79 18.79 0.72
C LEU A 147 -13.03 19.62 1.74
N GLN A 148 -11.92 19.08 2.27
CA GLN A 148 -11.07 19.83 3.19
C GLN A 148 -10.45 21.07 2.54
N ALA A 149 -10.05 20.97 1.26
CA ALA A 149 -9.52 22.11 0.52
C ALA A 149 -10.59 23.21 0.33
N GLU A 150 -11.82 22.83 -0.03
CA GLU A 150 -12.92 23.78 -0.19
C GLU A 150 -13.36 24.42 1.13
N ARG A 151 -13.44 23.65 2.22
CA ARG A 151 -13.72 24.22 3.56
C ARG A 151 -12.65 25.22 4.00
N THR A 152 -11.39 24.95 3.65
CA THR A 152 -10.30 25.90 3.89
C THR A 152 -10.49 27.18 3.07
N ARG A 153 -10.90 27.07 1.80
CA ARG A 153 -11.25 28.23 0.96
C ARG A 153 -12.41 29.04 1.54
N LEU A 154 -13.47 28.40 2.04
CA LEU A 154 -14.58 29.08 2.72
C LEU A 154 -14.08 29.89 3.93
N THR A 155 -13.22 29.30 4.75
CA THR A 155 -12.64 30.00 5.91
C THR A 155 -11.81 31.20 5.45
N GLN A 156 -11.06 31.08 4.35
CA GLN A 156 -10.29 32.18 3.78
C GLN A 156 -11.19 33.30 3.24
N TRP A 157 -12.33 32.98 2.63
CA TRP A 157 -13.30 33.98 2.18
C TRP A 157 -13.82 34.83 3.33
N GLN A 158 -14.10 34.21 4.49
CA GLN A 158 -14.57 34.91 5.70
C GLN A 158 -13.56 35.91 6.27
N GLN A 159 -12.27 35.74 5.95
CA GLN A 159 -11.20 36.65 6.39
C GLN A 159 -10.97 37.82 5.43
N ARG A 160 -11.61 37.82 4.25
CA ARG A 160 -11.46 38.93 3.28
C ARG A 160 -12.42 40.06 3.66
N PRO A 161 -12.00 41.34 3.59
CA PRO A 161 -12.89 42.47 3.85
C PRO A 161 -14.10 42.54 2.92
N HIS A 162 -13.91 42.20 1.64
CA HIS A 162 -14.94 42.24 0.60
C HIS A 162 -14.86 40.99 -0.29
N PRO A 163 -15.32 39.80 0.18
CA PRO A 163 -15.33 38.60 -0.64
C PRO A 163 -16.41 38.71 -1.72
N SER A 164 -16.13 38.20 -2.92
CA SER A 164 -17.13 38.10 -3.98
C SER A 164 -18.24 37.13 -3.56
N ALA A 165 -19.49 37.60 -3.52
CA ALA A 165 -20.65 36.77 -3.18
C ALA A 165 -20.76 35.53 -4.10
N THR A 166 -20.57 35.71 -5.40
CA THR A 166 -20.58 34.63 -6.39
C THR A 166 -19.48 33.59 -6.13
N ALA A 167 -18.28 34.02 -5.76
CA ALA A 167 -17.18 33.09 -5.45
C ALA A 167 -17.45 32.29 -4.16
N VAL A 168 -18.04 32.93 -3.15
CA VAL A 168 -18.45 32.28 -1.89
C VAL A 168 -19.54 31.24 -2.15
N GLU A 169 -20.58 31.62 -2.89
CA GLU A 169 -21.69 30.73 -3.25
C GLU A 169 -21.21 29.52 -4.07
N SER A 170 -20.37 29.73 -5.09
CA SER A 170 -19.77 28.64 -5.86
C SER A 170 -18.95 27.67 -4.99
N THR A 171 -18.22 28.20 -4.01
CA THR A 171 -17.46 27.37 -3.05
C THR A 171 -18.40 26.56 -2.14
N LEU A 172 -19.50 27.17 -1.66
CA LEU A 172 -20.53 26.49 -0.84
C LEU A 172 -21.20 25.35 -1.62
N ASN A 173 -21.60 25.60 -2.87
CA ASN A 173 -22.20 24.59 -3.74
C ASN A 173 -21.24 23.40 -3.97
N THR A 174 -19.94 23.68 -4.12
CA THR A 174 -18.92 22.64 -4.25
C THR A 174 -18.78 21.82 -2.97
N VAL A 175 -18.80 22.47 -1.79
CA VAL A 175 -18.77 21.77 -0.49
C VAL A 175 -19.98 20.84 -0.35
N GLU A 176 -21.19 21.33 -0.62
CA GLU A 176 -22.41 20.54 -0.52
C GLU A 176 -22.39 19.33 -1.48
N TYR A 177 -21.95 19.55 -2.72
CA TYR A 177 -21.77 18.46 -3.70
C TYR A 177 -20.80 17.39 -3.19
N LEU A 178 -19.63 17.80 -2.69
CA LEU A 178 -18.63 16.87 -2.17
C LEU A 178 -19.13 16.09 -0.95
N GLU A 179 -19.89 16.72 -0.07
CA GLU A 179 -20.52 16.04 1.08
C GLU A 179 -21.53 14.96 0.64
N LYS A 180 -22.39 15.28 -0.34
CA LYS A 180 -23.33 14.32 -0.93
C LYS A 180 -22.60 13.14 -1.58
N GLU A 181 -21.55 13.42 -2.34
CA GLU A 181 -20.74 12.37 -2.98
C GLU A 181 -20.02 11.48 -1.97
N ILE A 182 -19.49 12.04 -0.88
CA ILE A 182 -18.89 11.23 0.20
C ILE A 182 -19.96 10.32 0.81
N ALA A 183 -21.15 10.84 1.11
CA ALA A 183 -22.25 10.04 1.66
C ALA A 183 -22.67 8.90 0.73
N ARG A 184 -22.73 9.16 -0.60
CA ARG A 184 -23.00 8.14 -1.63
C ARG A 184 -21.97 7.02 -1.60
N ILE A 185 -20.68 7.35 -1.55
CA ILE A 185 -19.60 6.35 -1.49
C ILE A 185 -19.63 5.57 -0.17
N GLU A 186 -19.92 6.23 0.96
CA GLU A 186 -20.08 5.55 2.24
C GLU A 186 -21.26 4.56 2.25
N ALA A 187 -22.38 4.92 1.60
CA ALA A 187 -23.50 4.02 1.43
C ALA A 187 -23.14 2.80 0.57
N ALA A 188 -22.40 3.00 -0.54
CA ALA A 188 -21.92 1.90 -1.38
C ALA A 188 -20.98 0.94 -0.61
N ILE A 189 -20.02 1.49 0.15
CA ILE A 189 -19.15 0.69 1.04
C ILE A 189 -19.98 -0.12 2.03
N LYS A 190 -21.00 0.49 2.66
CA LYS A 190 -21.87 -0.19 3.62
C LYS A 190 -22.69 -1.31 2.95
N ALA A 191 -23.22 -1.08 1.75
CA ALA A 191 -23.96 -2.08 1.00
C ALA A 191 -23.08 -3.29 0.68
N LEU A 192 -21.87 -3.06 0.15
CA LEU A 192 -20.92 -4.12 -0.20
C LEU A 192 -20.47 -4.92 1.03
N LEU A 193 -20.22 -4.26 2.16
CA LEU A 193 -19.94 -4.95 3.43
C LEU A 193 -21.14 -5.76 3.94
N THR A 194 -22.36 -5.30 3.70
CA THR A 194 -23.57 -6.04 4.11
C THR A 194 -23.76 -7.30 3.28
N GLN A 195 -23.48 -7.21 1.98
CA GLN A 195 -23.48 -8.36 1.06
C GLN A 195 -22.43 -9.41 1.43
N HIS A 196 -21.24 -8.97 1.86
CA HIS A 196 -20.13 -9.86 2.26
C HIS A 196 -19.96 -9.91 3.78
N SER A 197 -20.79 -10.74 4.43
CA SER A 197 -20.92 -10.83 5.89
C SER A 197 -19.61 -11.17 6.62
N ASN A 198 -18.72 -11.93 5.99
CA ASN A 198 -17.37 -12.26 6.48
C ASN A 198 -16.49 -11.02 6.66
N HIS A 199 -16.47 -10.10 5.70
CA HIS A 199 -15.68 -8.86 5.76
C HIS A 199 -16.25 -7.89 6.79
N ASN A 200 -17.58 -7.79 6.88
CA ASN A 200 -18.22 -7.01 7.92
C ASN A 200 -17.95 -7.57 9.32
N ALA A 201 -18.01 -8.89 9.49
CA ALA A 201 -17.58 -9.54 10.73
C ALA A 201 -16.12 -9.18 11.05
N MET A 202 -15.19 -9.32 10.10
CA MET A 202 -13.79 -8.97 10.31
C MET A 202 -13.60 -7.50 10.70
N ILE A 203 -14.32 -6.55 10.09
CA ILE A 203 -14.30 -5.14 10.50
C ILE A 203 -14.74 -4.96 11.95
N ARG A 204 -15.81 -5.66 12.38
CA ARG A 204 -16.24 -5.64 13.78
C ARG A 204 -15.15 -6.18 14.71
N ARG A 205 -14.53 -7.31 14.37
CA ARG A 205 -13.41 -7.89 15.13
C ARG A 205 -12.25 -6.90 15.24
N LEU A 206 -11.84 -6.27 14.14
CA LEU A 206 -10.76 -5.28 14.13
C LEU A 206 -11.07 -4.07 15.03
N LYS A 207 -12.32 -3.63 15.11
CA LYS A 207 -12.74 -2.51 15.99
C LYS A 207 -12.65 -2.85 17.49
N THR A 208 -12.55 -4.12 17.87
CA THR A 208 -12.31 -4.52 19.27
C THR A 208 -10.89 -4.18 19.74
N ILE A 209 -9.97 -3.92 18.81
CA ILE A 209 -8.59 -3.54 19.12
C ILE A 209 -8.57 -2.10 19.66
N PRO A 210 -7.96 -1.85 20.83
CA PRO A 210 -7.79 -0.48 21.33
C PRO A 210 -7.07 0.41 20.31
N GLY A 211 -7.70 1.55 19.98
CA GLY A 211 -7.18 2.50 18.99
C GLY A 211 -7.63 2.24 17.55
N VAL A 212 -8.45 1.22 17.27
CA VAL A 212 -9.04 0.98 15.94
C VAL A 212 -10.51 1.37 15.94
N GLY A 213 -10.84 2.47 15.27
CA GLY A 213 -12.23 2.93 15.08
C GLY A 213 -12.70 2.82 13.63
N ASN A 214 -13.88 3.38 13.33
CA ASN A 214 -14.49 3.38 12.00
C ASN A 214 -13.53 3.86 10.90
N LYS A 215 -12.80 4.95 11.14
CA LYS A 215 -11.83 5.53 10.19
C LYS A 215 -10.61 4.65 9.89
N ILE A 216 -10.30 3.67 10.75
CA ILE A 216 -9.09 2.84 10.65
C ILE A 216 -9.45 1.42 10.22
N SER A 217 -10.59 0.89 10.66
CA SER A 217 -10.98 -0.52 10.48
C SER A 217 -11.00 -0.97 9.01
N LEU A 218 -11.65 -0.22 8.10
CA LEU A 218 -11.70 -0.57 6.68
C LEU A 218 -10.32 -0.44 6.00
N PRO A 219 -9.58 0.69 6.12
CA PRO A 219 -8.21 0.77 5.60
C PRO A 219 -7.30 -0.35 6.11
N LEU A 220 -7.44 -0.73 7.38
CA LEU A 220 -6.66 -1.79 8.00
C LEU A 220 -7.01 -3.17 7.41
N LEU A 221 -8.29 -3.47 7.21
CA LEU A 221 -8.76 -4.68 6.52
C LEU A 221 -8.14 -4.78 5.12
N LEU A 222 -8.20 -3.70 4.34
CA LEU A 222 -7.66 -3.67 2.97
C LEU A 222 -6.14 -3.94 2.94
N ILE A 223 -5.39 -3.36 3.88
CA ILE A 223 -3.94 -3.63 3.99
C ILE A 223 -3.65 -5.08 4.38
N LEU A 224 -4.48 -5.69 5.23
CA LEU A 224 -4.34 -7.10 5.60
C LEU A 224 -4.60 -8.03 4.41
N HIS A 225 -5.63 -7.77 3.59
CA HIS A 225 -5.88 -8.53 2.36
C HIS A 225 -4.76 -8.36 1.33
N ARG A 226 -4.31 -7.11 1.07
CA ARG A 226 -3.16 -6.83 0.20
C ARG A 226 -1.91 -7.57 0.64
N TYR A 227 -1.62 -7.59 1.95
CA TYR A 227 -0.49 -8.33 2.48
C TYR A 227 -0.66 -9.85 2.38
N LYS A 228 -1.85 -10.40 2.69
CA LYS A 228 -2.15 -11.83 2.56
C LYS A 228 -1.89 -12.33 1.14
N VAL A 229 -2.37 -11.59 0.16
CA VAL A 229 -2.16 -11.89 -1.26
C VAL A 229 -0.69 -11.81 -1.63
N ARG A 230 0.01 -10.73 -1.26
CA ARG A 230 1.45 -10.56 -1.50
C ARG A 230 2.29 -11.69 -0.88
N ALA A 231 1.92 -12.16 0.30
CA ALA A 231 2.63 -13.20 1.03
C ALA A 231 2.17 -14.63 0.65
N LYS A 232 1.33 -14.79 -0.39
CA LYS A 232 0.74 -16.08 -0.81
C LYS A 232 0.10 -16.85 0.36
N GLY A 233 -0.50 -16.14 1.32
CA GLY A 233 -1.12 -16.72 2.52
C GLY A 233 -0.15 -17.04 3.67
N GLY A 234 1.17 -17.13 3.43
CA GLY A 234 2.19 -17.49 4.43
C GLY A 234 2.88 -16.30 5.12
N GLY A 235 2.21 -15.15 5.23
CA GLY A 235 2.79 -13.93 5.79
C GLY A 235 3.06 -14.03 7.30
N THR A 236 3.95 -13.18 7.80
CA THR A 236 4.19 -13.03 9.25
C THR A 236 3.85 -11.62 9.72
N ALA A 237 3.55 -11.45 11.00
CA ALA A 237 3.35 -10.13 11.58
C ALA A 237 4.57 -9.21 11.39
N LYS A 238 5.79 -9.77 11.41
CA LYS A 238 7.03 -9.03 11.14
C LYS A 238 7.06 -8.55 9.69
N GLY A 239 6.67 -9.41 8.73
CA GLY A 239 6.56 -9.04 7.33
C GLY A 239 5.50 -7.97 7.08
N LEU A 240 4.35 -8.02 7.75
CA LEU A 240 3.32 -6.97 7.67
C LEU A 240 3.85 -5.63 8.20
N VAL A 241 4.56 -5.64 9.33
CA VAL A 241 5.15 -4.42 9.91
C VAL A 241 6.16 -3.78 8.94
N ALA A 242 6.98 -4.59 8.27
CA ALA A 242 7.89 -4.12 7.22
C ALA A 242 7.13 -3.61 5.99
N TYR A 243 6.07 -4.31 5.58
CA TYR A 243 5.20 -3.91 4.46
C TYR A 243 4.53 -2.54 4.71
N CYS A 244 4.12 -2.25 5.94
CA CYS A 244 3.61 -0.93 6.33
C CYS A 244 4.73 0.09 6.65
N GLY A 245 6.00 -0.31 6.69
CA GLY A 245 7.14 0.56 6.97
C GLY A 245 7.22 1.08 8.42
N LEU A 246 6.71 0.30 9.37
CA LEU A 246 6.79 0.55 10.83
C LEU A 246 7.97 -0.19 11.49
N ASP A 247 8.75 -0.93 10.71
CA ASP A 247 9.94 -1.63 11.17
C ASP A 247 11.09 -0.63 11.47
N PRO A 248 11.85 -0.84 12.55
CA PRO A 248 12.99 0.00 12.87
C PRO A 248 14.15 -0.27 11.90
N LYS A 249 14.69 0.78 11.30
CA LYS A 249 15.95 0.78 10.56
C LYS A 249 17.10 1.08 11.54
N ARG A 250 18.03 0.14 11.67
CA ARG A 250 19.30 0.36 12.36
C ARG A 250 20.29 0.99 11.38
N PHE A 251 21.05 1.97 11.85
CA PHE A 251 22.15 2.60 11.13
C PHE A 251 23.41 2.33 11.93
N ASP A 252 23.94 1.11 11.77
CA ASP A 252 25.19 0.70 12.39
C ASP A 252 26.28 0.75 11.32
N SER A 253 26.72 1.96 10.96
CA SER A 253 27.89 2.15 10.08
C SER A 253 29.06 2.68 10.91
N GLY A 254 29.96 1.78 11.29
CA GLY A 254 31.20 2.10 12.02
C GLY A 254 31.03 2.41 13.51
N THR A 255 32.16 2.40 14.22
CA THR A 255 32.28 2.58 15.68
C THR A 255 31.96 3.99 16.18
N SER A 256 31.76 4.97 15.29
CA SER A 256 31.73 6.40 15.64
C SER A 256 30.43 7.15 15.34
N ILE A 257 29.43 6.56 14.66
CA ILE A 257 28.14 7.25 14.38
C ILE A 257 26.94 6.33 14.66
N ARG A 258 26.49 6.31 15.93
CA ARG A 258 25.20 5.69 16.31
C ARG A 258 24.06 6.69 16.08
N HIS A 259 23.47 6.69 14.89
CA HIS A 259 22.22 7.43 14.68
C HIS A 259 21.06 6.75 15.44
N ARG A 260 20.14 7.56 15.99
CA ARG A 260 18.94 7.04 16.65
C ARG A 260 18.12 6.21 15.64
N PRO A 261 17.69 4.98 15.98
CA PRO A 261 16.89 4.16 15.08
C PRO A 261 15.60 4.89 14.69
N THR A 262 15.34 4.96 13.38
CA THR A 262 14.08 5.50 12.83
C THR A 262 13.33 4.40 12.10
N ILE A 263 12.02 4.53 11.91
CA ILE A 263 11.28 3.57 11.07
C ILE A 263 11.71 3.68 9.61
N SER A 264 11.63 2.59 8.85
CA SER A 264 12.04 2.53 7.44
C SER A 264 11.31 3.55 6.56
N LYS A 265 10.02 3.83 6.85
CA LYS A 265 9.12 4.67 6.05
C LYS A 265 8.93 4.20 4.60
N MET A 266 9.35 2.99 4.25
CA MET A 266 9.33 2.44 2.88
C MET A 266 7.95 1.88 2.46
N GLY A 267 7.04 1.68 3.43
CA GLY A 267 5.68 1.20 3.21
C GLY A 267 4.61 2.29 3.18
N ASP A 268 3.34 1.88 3.24
CA ASP A 268 2.18 2.76 3.08
C ASP A 268 2.17 3.93 4.09
N ARG A 269 2.38 5.15 3.57
CA ARG A 269 2.40 6.39 4.37
C ARG A 269 1.06 6.67 5.06
N ARG A 270 -0.06 6.41 4.40
CA ARG A 270 -1.41 6.64 4.94
C ARG A 270 -1.68 5.67 6.06
N MET A 271 -1.36 4.39 5.88
CA MET A 271 -1.52 3.37 6.93
C MET A 271 -0.71 3.72 8.18
N ARG A 272 0.54 4.19 8.01
CA ARG A 272 1.35 4.68 9.14
C ARG A 272 0.69 5.85 9.86
N HIS A 273 0.07 6.77 9.13
CA HIS A 273 -0.66 7.88 9.73
C HIS A 273 -1.90 7.39 10.51
N TYR A 274 -2.73 6.53 9.90
CA TYR A 274 -3.90 5.96 10.58
C TYR A 274 -3.53 5.20 11.85
N LEU A 275 -2.52 4.33 11.80
CA LEU A 275 -2.07 3.58 12.97
C LEU A 275 -1.47 4.50 14.05
N PHE A 276 -0.79 5.57 13.66
CA PHE A 276 -0.30 6.57 14.61
C PHE A 276 -1.45 7.33 15.29
N MET A 277 -2.46 7.77 14.53
CA MET A 277 -3.65 8.43 15.08
C MET A 277 -4.46 7.47 15.96
N GLY A 278 -4.56 6.20 15.55
CA GLY A 278 -5.16 5.13 16.35
C GLY A 278 -4.43 4.91 17.67
N ALA A 279 -3.09 4.88 17.65
CA ALA A 279 -2.29 4.81 18.87
C ALA A 279 -2.50 6.04 19.76
N LEU A 280 -2.48 7.26 19.19
CA LEU A 280 -2.67 8.51 19.92
C LEU A 280 -4.02 8.57 20.66
N GLY A 281 -5.10 8.09 20.02
CA GLY A 281 -6.41 7.97 20.67
C GLY A 281 -6.49 6.79 21.64
N GLY A 282 -5.98 5.63 21.23
CA GLY A 282 -6.09 4.37 21.99
C GLY A 282 -5.37 4.39 23.33
N VAL A 283 -4.25 5.12 23.44
CA VAL A 283 -3.50 5.23 24.71
C VAL A 283 -4.19 6.10 25.77
N ARG A 284 -5.28 6.81 25.44
CA ARG A 284 -6.01 7.65 26.41
C ARG A 284 -6.91 6.81 27.32
N GLY A 285 -7.49 5.73 26.82
CA GLY A 285 -8.39 4.85 27.57
C GLY A 285 -7.68 3.90 28.54
N LYS A 286 -8.42 3.27 29.46
CA LYS A 286 -7.89 2.22 30.35
C LYS A 286 -7.90 0.87 29.61
N ASN A 287 -6.80 0.54 28.94
CA ASN A 287 -6.70 -0.68 28.13
C ASN A 287 -5.24 -1.17 27.97
N ALA A 288 -5.08 -2.35 27.37
CA ALA A 288 -3.78 -2.99 27.14
C ALA A 288 -2.79 -2.12 26.32
N LEU A 289 -3.30 -1.29 25.40
CA LEU A 289 -2.45 -0.40 24.58
C LEU A 289 -1.87 0.75 25.41
N ARG A 290 -2.69 1.36 26.27
CA ARG A 290 -2.22 2.38 27.23
C ARG A 290 -1.17 1.79 28.15
N HIS A 291 -1.41 0.62 28.72
CA HIS A 291 -0.44 -0.04 29.60
C HIS A 291 0.90 -0.29 28.87
N PHE A 292 0.84 -0.82 27.64
CA PHE A 292 2.03 -1.00 26.80
C PHE A 292 2.78 0.31 26.55
N TYR A 293 2.06 1.41 26.28
CA TYR A 293 2.63 2.74 26.07
C TYR A 293 3.29 3.30 27.34
N CYS A 294 2.59 3.30 28.48
CA CYS A 294 3.07 3.81 29.77
C CYS A 294 4.37 3.11 30.18
N ARG A 295 4.39 1.77 30.13
CA ARG A 295 5.58 0.97 30.45
C ARG A 295 6.80 1.33 29.59
N LEU A 296 6.61 1.71 28.33
CA LEU A 296 7.72 2.15 27.48
C LEU A 296 8.23 3.53 27.91
N VAL A 297 7.31 4.46 28.24
CA VAL A 297 7.67 5.81 28.67
C VAL A 297 8.38 5.77 30.03
N GLU A 298 7.91 4.95 30.97
CA GLU A 298 8.53 4.72 32.28
C GLU A 298 9.96 4.19 32.15
N ARG A 299 10.24 3.37 31.13
CA ARG A 299 11.59 2.89 30.78
C ARG A 299 12.45 3.94 30.04
N GLY A 300 12.05 5.21 30.06
CA GLY A 300 12.79 6.32 29.45
C GLY A 300 12.59 6.48 27.95
N LYS A 301 11.67 5.74 27.31
CA LYS A 301 11.43 5.90 25.87
C LYS A 301 10.68 7.20 25.59
N ALA A 302 11.19 8.00 24.65
CA ALA A 302 10.52 9.23 24.22
C ALA A 302 9.06 8.97 23.81
N LYS A 303 8.13 9.82 24.26
CA LYS A 303 6.67 9.67 24.06
C LYS A 303 6.29 9.37 22.61
N LYS A 304 6.87 10.10 21.64
CA LYS A 304 6.63 9.89 20.21
C LYS A 304 7.09 8.50 19.73
N LEU A 305 8.21 7.99 20.23
CA LEU A 305 8.70 6.64 19.90
C LEU A 305 7.85 5.55 20.56
N ALA A 306 7.33 5.81 21.77
CA ALA A 306 6.37 4.93 22.42
C ALA A 306 5.04 4.85 21.63
N LEU A 307 4.55 5.98 21.10
CA LEU A 307 3.38 6.00 20.20
C LEU A 307 3.61 5.21 18.90
N VAL A 308 4.79 5.34 18.28
CA VAL A 308 5.14 4.54 17.08
C VAL A 308 5.20 3.04 17.42
N ALA A 309 5.72 2.68 18.60
CA ALA A 309 5.70 1.30 19.07
C ALA A 309 4.27 0.80 19.32
N ALA A 310 3.39 1.65 19.87
CA ALA A 310 1.96 1.34 20.05
C ALA A 310 1.24 1.16 18.70
N ALA A 311 1.53 2.01 17.70
CA ALA A 311 1.01 1.87 16.33
C ALA A 311 1.43 0.53 15.70
N ARG A 312 2.70 0.13 15.89
CA ARG A 312 3.17 -1.21 15.50
C ARG A 312 2.44 -2.32 16.25
N LYS A 313 2.15 -2.13 17.54
CA LYS A 313 1.45 -3.12 18.37
C LYS A 313 0.01 -3.34 17.89
N ILE A 314 -0.71 -2.27 17.54
CA ILE A 314 -2.04 -2.34 16.90
C ILE A 314 -1.98 -3.22 15.63
N LEU A 315 -1.00 -2.97 14.75
CA LEU A 315 -0.87 -3.72 13.50
C LEU A 315 -0.59 -5.23 13.73
N VAL A 316 0.19 -5.57 14.75
CA VAL A 316 0.46 -6.97 15.13
C VAL A 316 -0.80 -7.64 15.67
N TRP A 317 -1.60 -6.95 16.49
CA TRP A 317 -2.88 -7.48 16.97
C TRP A 317 -3.89 -7.68 15.83
N ALA A 318 -3.95 -6.71 14.91
CA ALA A 318 -4.79 -6.80 13.72
C ALA A 318 -4.43 -8.00 12.84
N PHE A 319 -3.13 -8.28 12.66
CA PHE A 319 -2.69 -9.47 11.95
C PHE A 319 -3.16 -10.75 12.62
N ALA A 320 -2.98 -10.87 13.94
CA ALA A 320 -3.42 -12.05 14.68
C ALA A 320 -4.93 -12.29 14.52
N ILE A 321 -5.75 -11.27 14.77
CA ILE A 321 -7.22 -11.32 14.62
C ILE A 321 -7.62 -11.69 13.19
N PHE A 322 -6.95 -11.13 12.20
CA PHE A 322 -7.21 -11.43 10.79
C PHE A 322 -6.88 -12.88 10.42
N THR A 323 -5.84 -13.46 11.03
CA THR A 323 -5.43 -14.84 10.77
C THR A 323 -6.23 -15.88 11.55
N THR A 324 -6.65 -15.56 12.79
CA THR A 324 -7.37 -16.50 13.67
C THR A 324 -8.88 -16.34 13.58
N GLU A 325 -9.35 -15.24 12.99
CA GLU A 325 -10.76 -14.87 12.93
C GLU A 325 -11.45 -14.79 14.31
N THR A 326 -10.68 -14.44 15.34
CA THR A 326 -11.16 -14.27 16.72
C THR A 326 -11.17 -12.79 17.12
N ASP A 327 -11.96 -12.44 18.13
CA ASP A 327 -11.96 -11.09 18.70
C ASP A 327 -10.64 -10.77 19.42
N PHE A 328 -10.38 -9.48 19.64
CA PHE A 328 -9.29 -9.06 20.52
C PHE A 328 -9.59 -9.53 21.94
N ASP A 329 -8.68 -10.32 22.50
CA ASP A 329 -8.76 -10.81 23.87
C ASP A 329 -7.82 -10.00 24.78
N PRO A 330 -8.36 -9.11 25.65
CA PRO A 330 -7.55 -8.33 26.56
C PRO A 330 -6.79 -9.18 27.59
N SER A 331 -7.28 -10.39 27.93
CA SER A 331 -6.68 -11.25 28.94
C SER A 331 -5.28 -11.76 28.54
N LYS A 332 -5.03 -11.90 27.24
CA LYS A 332 -3.70 -12.22 26.67
C LYS A 332 -2.70 -11.07 26.80
N HIS A 333 -3.16 -9.91 27.26
CA HIS A 333 -2.35 -8.71 27.47
C HIS A 333 -2.64 -8.10 28.85
N PRO A 334 -2.35 -8.85 29.93
CA PRO A 334 -2.74 -8.47 31.27
C PRO A 334 -2.15 -7.12 31.65
N ILE A 335 -3.00 -6.28 32.24
CA ILE A 335 -2.60 -5.03 32.86
C ILE A 335 -2.23 -5.40 34.30
N PRO A 336 -0.96 -5.31 34.72
CA PRO A 336 -0.59 -5.56 36.11
C PRO A 336 -1.42 -4.64 37.00
N GLN A 337 -2.11 -5.23 37.97
CA GLN A 337 -2.81 -4.47 39.00
C GLN A 337 -1.75 -3.70 39.79
N ILE A 338 -1.86 -2.38 39.83
CA ILE A 338 -1.05 -1.57 40.72
C ILE A 338 -1.65 -1.84 42.11
N ALA A 339 -0.88 -2.48 42.99
CA ALA A 339 -1.24 -2.61 44.39
C ALA A 339 -1.51 -1.19 44.95
N SER A 340 -2.64 -1.04 45.63
CA SER A 340 -3.19 0.22 46.14
C SER A 340 -2.19 0.99 46.98
#